data_AF-A0A3D8R3S2-F1
#
_entry.id   AF-A0A3D8R3S2-F1
#
_cell.length_a   1.000
_cell.length_b   1.000
_cell.length_c   1.000
_cell.angle_alpha   90.00
_cell.angle_beta   90.00
_cell.angle_gamma   90.00
#
_symmetry.space_group_name_H-M   'P 1'
#
loop_
_entity.id
_entity.type
_entity.pdbx_description
1 polymer ?
#
loop_
_entity_poly.entity_id
_entity_poly.type
_entity_poly.pdbx_seq_one_letter_code
_entity_poly.pdbx_strand_id
1 'polypeptide(L)'
;MKFSSTVVWLSSAIAVNAIFPFDLQQVLSPAPLTGKPNFVFIITDDQDLKLDSIDYMPLLSKHIKQKGTFFSNHFVTTALCCPSRVSLWTGRQAHNTNVTDVSPPYGGYPKFVDRGFNENFLPVWLQSAGYDTYYTGKLLNAHTVDNYHSPYVNGFTGSDFLLDPFTYSYLNSTYQRNRDEPVSYEGRHTVEVITEKALGFLEDGLNGDRPFFLTVAPVAPHSNVDVSALGKGHSPTVMTEPIPLDRHKDLFSDVKVPRTSHFNPDEPSGASWIKTLPQQNKSTIEYHDHFYRQRLRALQGVDELVDSIVTRLEGSGQLDNTYIIYTSDNGYHIGQHRLPPGKACGFEEDIRVPLFIRGPGVPEDEVETAVTTHIDLAPTIFGLAEIPLREDFDGTPIPLPSSVGSNAVSIRHEHVTVEYWGNSYLEGERGALSNPANLPFFNNNTYKSVRIIGEGYNLYYSVWCSNEHELYDLITDPYQLNNLFTSKEQASEIFGYPLLQVISRLDSILLVLKSCKGATCIKPWDVLHPGGSVQNLKDALNPLYDAFYTSQARVSFDHCEHGYIPEVEGPQDALPFTRYGLNWDVWT
;
A
#
# COMPACT_ATOMS: atom_id res chain seq x y z
N MET A 1 34.62 25.69 95.94
CA MET A 1 35.92 26.17 95.43
C MET A 1 35.81 26.32 93.91
N LYS A 2 36.01 27.54 93.38
CA LYS A 2 36.42 27.95 92.01
C LYS A 2 35.68 27.45 90.73
N PHE A 3 35.13 28.43 90.00
CA PHE A 3 35.08 28.72 88.54
C PHE A 3 34.69 27.62 87.52
N SER A 4 33.59 27.82 86.76
CA SER A 4 33.47 28.33 85.36
C SER A 4 33.83 27.25 84.31
N SER A 5 33.06 26.91 83.27
CA SER A 5 32.21 27.71 82.37
C SER A 5 31.23 26.78 81.63
N THR A 6 30.01 27.22 81.34
CA THR A 6 28.97 26.42 80.65
C THR A 6 28.79 26.91 79.21
N VAL A 7 28.90 26.01 78.22
CA VAL A 7 28.58 26.25 76.81
C VAL A 7 27.31 25.48 76.48
N VAL A 8 26.27 26.18 76.01
CA VAL A 8 25.00 25.61 75.53
C VAL A 8 24.89 25.91 74.05
N TRP A 9 24.78 24.87 73.22
CA TRP A 9 24.47 24.98 71.80
C TRP A 9 22.96 24.80 71.60
N LEU A 10 22.31 25.83 71.04
CA LEU A 10 20.91 25.83 70.62
C LEU A 10 20.83 25.62 69.11
N SER A 11 20.06 24.61 68.71
CA SER A 11 19.67 24.29 67.34
C SER A 11 18.41 25.08 66.96
N SER A 12 18.46 25.78 65.83
CA SER A 12 17.33 26.55 65.28
C SER A 12 17.01 26.06 63.87
N ALA A 13 15.77 25.60 63.68
CA ALA A 13 15.16 25.34 62.38
C ALA A 13 14.73 26.68 61.73
N ILE A 14 14.98 26.84 60.43
CA ILE A 14 14.42 27.92 59.62
C ILE A 14 13.86 27.32 58.33
N ALA A 15 12.57 27.52 58.12
CA ALA A 15 11.86 27.29 56.87
C ALA A 15 12.24 28.38 55.84
N VAL A 16 12.48 27.99 54.59
CA VAL A 16 12.71 28.92 53.49
C VAL A 16 11.59 28.75 52.47
N ASN A 17 10.72 29.76 52.38
CA ASN A 17 9.85 30.00 51.23
C ASN A 17 10.72 30.40 50.04
N ALA A 18 10.60 29.71 48.91
CA ALA A 18 11.09 30.17 47.61
C ALA A 18 9.91 30.24 46.64
N ILE A 19 9.51 31.49 46.34
CA ILE A 19 8.58 31.86 45.28
C ILE A 19 9.38 31.81 43.98
N PHE A 20 9.05 30.90 43.06
CA PHE A 20 9.52 30.94 41.68
C PHE A 20 8.48 31.69 40.83
N PRO A 21 8.87 32.68 40.02
CA PRO A 21 7.97 33.27 39.03
C PRO A 21 7.70 32.24 37.93
N PHE A 22 6.43 32.05 37.61
CA PHE A 22 5.98 31.39 36.39
C PHE A 22 6.51 32.20 35.19
N ASP A 23 7.55 31.68 34.54
CA ASP A 23 7.90 32.12 33.20
C ASP A 23 6.80 31.61 32.25
N LEU A 24 6.09 32.57 31.65
CA LEU A 24 5.27 32.32 30.47
C LEU A 24 6.20 31.73 29.40
N GLN A 25 6.11 30.42 29.15
CA GLN A 25 6.57 29.85 27.90
C GLN A 25 5.76 30.51 26.78
N GLN A 26 6.35 31.54 26.20
CA GLN A 26 6.00 32.05 24.89
C GLN A 26 6.01 30.83 23.96
N VAL A 27 4.84 30.44 23.46
CA VAL A 27 4.70 29.51 22.35
C VAL A 27 5.40 30.18 21.17
N LEU A 28 6.69 29.92 21.03
CA LEU A 28 7.46 30.30 19.87
C LEU A 28 6.81 29.57 18.70
N SER A 29 6.15 30.31 17.81
CA SER A 29 5.87 29.82 16.46
C SER A 29 7.15 29.21 15.91
N PRO A 30 7.12 27.99 15.31
CA PRO A 30 8.32 27.38 14.77
C PRO A 30 8.96 28.37 13.78
N ALA A 31 10.28 28.53 13.89
CA ALA A 31 11.04 29.31 12.91
C ALA A 31 10.73 28.76 11.49
N PRO A 32 10.71 29.62 10.45
CA PRO A 32 10.54 29.15 9.09
C PRO A 32 11.57 28.05 8.79
N LEU A 33 11.09 26.89 8.35
CA LEU A 33 11.91 25.74 7.99
C LEU A 33 12.57 25.99 6.62
N THR A 34 13.41 27.03 6.53
CA THR A 34 14.14 27.37 5.31
C THR A 34 15.04 26.20 4.92
N GLY A 35 14.75 25.53 3.81
CA GLY A 35 15.56 24.44 3.26
C GLY A 35 14.95 23.03 3.39
N LYS A 36 13.76 22.87 3.99
CA LYS A 36 13.05 21.58 3.93
C LYS A 36 12.37 21.39 2.56
N PRO A 37 12.32 20.15 2.04
CA PRO A 37 11.72 19.87 0.75
C PRO A 37 10.19 19.89 0.84
N ASN A 38 9.56 20.20 -0.30
CA ASN A 38 8.13 20.00 -0.51
C ASN A 38 7.87 18.57 -1.00
N PHE A 39 6.62 18.14 -0.94
CA PHE A 39 6.18 16.84 -1.43
C PHE A 39 4.92 16.99 -2.28
N VAL A 40 4.92 16.32 -3.42
CA VAL A 40 3.74 16.04 -4.23
C VAL A 40 3.59 14.52 -4.34
N PHE A 41 2.47 14.01 -3.88
CA PHE A 41 2.15 12.58 -3.90
C PHE A 41 0.97 12.33 -4.85
N ILE A 42 1.22 11.62 -5.95
CA ILE A 42 0.19 11.28 -6.94
C ILE A 42 -0.11 9.79 -6.82
N ILE A 43 -1.37 9.45 -6.55
CA ILE A 43 -1.82 8.06 -6.39
C ILE A 43 -3.04 7.77 -7.26
N THR A 44 -2.84 6.97 -8.29
CA THR A 44 -3.92 6.46 -9.13
C THR A 44 -4.63 5.28 -8.46
N ASP A 45 -5.84 5.00 -8.90
CA ASP A 45 -6.66 3.89 -8.42
C ASP A 45 -6.70 2.79 -9.48
N ASP A 46 -6.36 1.56 -9.12
CA ASP A 46 -6.33 0.40 -10.02
C ASP A 46 -5.38 0.54 -11.22
N GLN A 47 -4.22 1.17 -11.09
CA GLN A 47 -3.29 1.25 -12.22
C GLN A 47 -2.33 0.06 -12.22
N ASP A 48 -2.38 -0.71 -13.30
CA ASP A 48 -1.50 -1.85 -13.49
C ASP A 48 -0.06 -1.42 -13.82
N LEU A 49 0.91 -2.20 -13.32
CA LEU A 49 2.27 -2.21 -13.89
C LEU A 49 2.40 -3.28 -14.98
N LYS A 50 1.76 -4.43 -14.78
CA LYS A 50 1.97 -5.66 -15.57
C LYS A 50 1.20 -5.72 -16.88
N LEU A 51 0.24 -4.84 -17.10
CA LEU A 51 -0.47 -4.74 -18.38
C LEU A 51 0.07 -3.60 -19.25
N ASP A 52 1.25 -3.05 -18.92
CA ASP A 52 1.98 -2.02 -19.67
C ASP A 52 1.34 -0.62 -19.65
N SER A 53 0.46 -0.30 -18.68
CA SER A 53 -0.23 1.01 -18.67
C SER A 53 0.71 2.22 -18.67
N ILE A 54 1.88 2.10 -18.04
CA ILE A 54 2.90 3.17 -17.95
C ILE A 54 3.47 3.53 -19.32
N ASP A 55 3.57 2.58 -20.25
CA ASP A 55 4.13 2.83 -21.59
C ASP A 55 3.22 3.72 -22.44
N TYR A 56 1.96 3.89 -22.02
CA TYR A 56 0.98 4.77 -22.63
C TYR A 56 0.87 6.13 -21.93
N MET A 57 1.74 6.44 -20.97
CA MET A 57 1.76 7.71 -20.22
C MET A 57 3.07 8.49 -20.50
N PRO A 58 3.19 9.11 -21.69
CA PRO A 58 4.43 9.77 -22.11
C PRO A 58 4.83 10.96 -21.23
N LEU A 59 3.89 11.69 -20.63
CA LEU A 59 4.19 12.86 -19.80
C LEU A 59 4.68 12.43 -18.41
N LEU A 60 4.08 11.39 -17.81
CA LEU A 60 4.62 10.72 -16.64
C LEU A 60 6.04 10.22 -16.89
N SER A 61 6.26 9.60 -18.05
CA SER A 61 7.59 9.11 -18.43
C SER A 61 8.62 10.25 -18.53
N LYS A 62 8.28 11.30 -19.26
CA LYS A 62 9.10 12.50 -19.45
C LYS A 62 9.43 13.20 -18.13
N HIS A 63 8.44 13.38 -17.26
CA HIS A 63 8.55 14.26 -16.10
C HIS A 63 8.98 13.57 -14.82
N ILE A 64 8.63 12.30 -14.63
CA ILE A 64 8.88 11.59 -13.37
C ILE A 64 9.80 10.40 -13.60
N LYS A 65 9.48 9.49 -14.54
CA LYS A 65 10.28 8.27 -14.76
C LYS A 65 11.71 8.58 -15.21
N GLN A 66 11.89 9.34 -16.29
CA GLN A 66 13.21 9.71 -16.84
C GLN A 66 13.98 10.70 -15.98
N LYS A 67 13.31 11.30 -14.99
CA LYS A 67 13.85 12.34 -14.11
C LYS A 67 13.86 11.93 -12.64
N GLY A 68 13.72 10.64 -12.40
CA GLY A 68 13.71 10.03 -11.09
C GLY A 68 14.14 8.58 -11.19
N THR A 69 13.88 7.85 -10.12
CA THR A 69 14.19 6.43 -10.01
C THR A 69 12.90 5.61 -10.07
N PHE A 70 12.89 4.54 -10.87
CA PHE A 70 11.84 3.54 -10.92
C PHE A 70 12.14 2.40 -9.94
N PHE A 71 11.23 2.14 -9.01
CA PHE A 71 11.33 1.02 -8.07
C PHE A 71 10.60 -0.17 -8.66
N SER A 72 11.36 -1.00 -9.37
CA SER A 72 10.79 -2.09 -10.15
C SER A 72 10.09 -3.15 -9.28
N ASN A 73 10.54 -3.36 -8.04
CA ASN A 73 9.99 -4.34 -7.09
C ASN A 73 9.21 -3.64 -5.96
N HIS A 74 8.25 -2.78 -6.34
CA HIS A 74 7.31 -2.17 -5.39
C HIS A 74 5.99 -2.94 -5.33
N PHE A 75 5.54 -3.24 -4.11
CA PHE A 75 4.38 -4.08 -3.87
C PHE A 75 3.38 -3.44 -2.90
N VAL A 76 2.10 -3.73 -3.09
CA VAL A 76 1.08 -3.44 -2.09
C VAL A 76 1.06 -4.54 -1.04
N THR A 77 0.62 -4.21 0.18
CA THR A 77 0.42 -5.20 1.24
C THR A 77 -0.97 -5.83 1.20
N THR A 78 -1.88 -5.27 0.41
CA THR A 78 -3.22 -5.79 0.15
C THR A 78 -3.72 -5.24 -1.19
N ALA A 79 -4.22 -6.11 -2.06
CA ALA A 79 -4.69 -5.74 -3.40
C ALA A 79 -6.14 -5.24 -3.37
N LEU A 80 -6.41 -4.23 -2.53
CA LEU A 80 -7.73 -3.62 -2.35
C LEU A 80 -7.60 -2.16 -1.89
N CYS A 81 -8.35 -1.25 -2.52
CA CYS A 81 -8.15 0.20 -2.40
C CYS A 81 -8.05 0.71 -0.94
N CYS A 82 -9.11 0.52 -0.14
CA CYS A 82 -9.20 1.09 1.21
C CYS A 82 -8.11 0.56 2.16
N PRO A 83 -7.96 -0.75 2.38
CA PRO A 83 -6.95 -1.25 3.30
C PRO A 83 -5.51 -0.99 2.79
N SER A 84 -5.30 -0.93 1.48
CA SER A 84 -4.00 -0.56 0.90
C SER A 84 -3.64 0.90 1.18
N ARG A 85 -4.59 1.82 0.97
CA ARG A 85 -4.42 3.24 1.29
C ARG A 85 -4.19 3.47 2.80
N VAL A 86 -4.92 2.77 3.67
CA VAL A 86 -4.66 2.85 5.11
C VAL A 86 -3.25 2.37 5.46
N SER A 87 -2.80 1.25 4.85
CA SER A 87 -1.45 0.74 5.06
C SER A 87 -0.38 1.74 4.62
N LEU A 88 -0.59 2.37 3.46
CA LEU A 88 0.26 3.44 2.91
C LEU A 88 0.36 4.65 3.85
N TRP A 89 -0.78 5.16 4.34
CA TRP A 89 -0.80 6.36 5.17
C TRP A 89 -0.34 6.15 6.61
N THR A 90 -0.38 4.91 7.11
CA THR A 90 0.01 4.59 8.48
C THR A 90 1.39 3.94 8.58
N GLY A 91 1.94 3.44 7.47
CA GLY A 91 3.18 2.65 7.47
C GLY A 91 3.02 1.30 8.17
N ARG A 92 1.81 0.72 8.15
CA ARG A 92 1.45 -0.50 8.90
C ARG A 92 0.72 -1.52 8.05
N GLN A 93 0.91 -2.80 8.36
CA GLN A 93 0.23 -3.92 7.72
C GLN A 93 -1.27 -3.91 7.99
N ALA A 94 -2.05 -4.49 7.08
CA ALA A 94 -3.51 -4.52 7.16
C ALA A 94 -4.01 -5.29 8.41
N HIS A 95 -3.34 -6.35 8.85
CA HIS A 95 -3.68 -7.01 10.12
C HIS A 95 -3.44 -6.12 11.36
N ASN A 96 -2.47 -5.19 11.31
CA ASN A 96 -2.20 -4.24 12.39
C ASN A 96 -3.15 -3.05 12.40
N THR A 97 -3.51 -2.57 11.21
CA THR A 97 -4.55 -1.54 11.08
C THR A 97 -5.94 -2.12 11.33
N ASN A 98 -6.13 -3.41 11.05
CA ASN A 98 -7.41 -4.14 10.98
C ASN A 98 -8.53 -3.26 10.39
N VAL A 99 -8.15 -2.61 9.27
CA VAL A 99 -9.00 -2.14 8.19
C VAL A 99 -8.68 -3.09 7.05
N THR A 100 -9.59 -3.99 6.71
CA THR A 100 -9.33 -5.12 5.80
C THR A 100 -10.30 -5.20 4.61
N ASP A 101 -11.26 -4.29 4.54
CA ASP A 101 -12.29 -4.23 3.49
C ASP A 101 -12.48 -2.78 3.02
N VAL A 102 -13.29 -2.58 1.97
CA VAL A 102 -13.76 -1.27 1.52
C VAL A 102 -15.03 -0.81 2.27
N SER A 103 -15.74 -1.73 2.91
CA SER A 103 -17.04 -1.47 3.56
C SER A 103 -17.04 -1.79 5.06
N PRO A 104 -17.84 -1.08 5.87
CA PRO A 104 -18.08 -1.46 7.27
C PRO A 104 -18.70 -2.88 7.38
N PRO A 105 -18.45 -3.61 8.49
CA PRO A 105 -17.72 -3.19 9.69
C PRO A 105 -16.19 -3.39 9.61
N TYR A 106 -15.68 -4.04 8.57
CA TYR A 106 -14.26 -4.41 8.46
C TYR A 106 -13.40 -3.36 7.75
N GLY A 107 -14.04 -2.38 7.13
CA GLY A 107 -13.39 -1.47 6.20
C GLY A 107 -13.99 -0.07 6.14
N GLY A 108 -13.43 0.73 5.24
CA GLY A 108 -13.90 2.07 4.94
C GLY A 108 -13.58 3.13 6.00
N TYR A 109 -13.95 4.37 5.70
CA TYR A 109 -13.72 5.53 6.57
C TYR A 109 -14.23 5.34 8.01
N PRO A 110 -15.43 4.76 8.27
CA PRO A 110 -15.88 4.51 9.64
C PRO A 110 -14.94 3.61 10.43
N LYS A 111 -14.38 2.55 9.80
CA LYS A 111 -13.43 1.66 10.47
C LYS A 111 -12.10 2.36 10.70
N PHE A 112 -11.61 3.14 9.74
CA PHE A 112 -10.40 3.96 9.91
C PHE A 112 -10.50 4.90 11.12
N VAL A 113 -11.66 5.56 11.29
CA VAL A 113 -11.95 6.43 12.44
C VAL A 113 -12.06 5.63 13.74
N ASP A 114 -12.81 4.52 13.75
CA ASP A 114 -12.98 3.61 14.91
C ASP A 114 -11.61 3.15 15.46
N ARG A 115 -10.65 2.94 14.56
CA ARG A 115 -9.29 2.52 14.91
C ARG A 115 -8.36 3.65 15.33
N GLY A 116 -8.88 4.89 15.41
CA GLY A 116 -8.15 6.06 15.88
C GLY A 116 -7.19 6.65 14.86
N PHE A 117 -7.22 6.20 13.59
CA PHE A 117 -6.27 6.65 12.59
C PHE A 117 -6.53 8.05 12.08
N ASN A 118 -7.73 8.62 12.29
CA ASN A 118 -7.98 10.04 12.00
C ASN A 118 -7.09 10.98 12.83
N GLU A 119 -6.46 10.52 13.91
CA GLU A 119 -5.47 11.27 14.69
C GLU A 119 -4.05 10.73 14.54
N ASN A 120 -3.85 9.66 13.76
CA ASN A 120 -2.60 8.91 13.76
C ASN A 120 -2.28 8.33 12.37
N PHE A 121 -2.06 9.24 11.41
CA PHE A 121 -1.66 8.92 10.04
C PHE A 121 -0.81 10.07 9.46
N LEU A 122 -0.15 9.81 8.32
CA LEU A 122 0.90 10.66 7.75
C LEU A 122 0.61 12.17 7.72
N PRO A 123 -0.55 12.66 7.22
CA PRO A 123 -0.84 14.09 7.16
C PRO A 123 -0.85 14.76 8.55
N VAL A 124 -1.36 14.10 9.59
CA VAL A 124 -1.35 14.62 10.98
C VAL A 124 0.08 14.76 11.50
N TRP A 125 0.93 13.76 11.21
CA TRP A 125 2.33 13.81 11.62
C TRP A 125 3.11 14.89 10.88
N LEU A 126 2.83 15.11 9.59
CA LEU A 126 3.46 16.17 8.80
C LEU A 126 3.05 17.56 9.28
N GLN A 127 1.77 17.78 9.62
CA GLN A 127 1.34 19.04 10.24
C GLN A 127 2.08 19.30 11.55
N SER A 128 2.23 18.27 12.38
CA SER A 128 2.98 18.36 13.63
C SER A 128 4.47 18.69 13.40
N ALA A 129 5.02 18.28 12.26
CA ALA A 129 6.39 18.59 11.83
C ALA A 129 6.52 19.95 11.12
N GLY A 130 5.45 20.73 11.02
CA GLY A 130 5.45 22.09 10.48
C GLY A 130 5.12 22.21 8.98
N TYR A 131 4.63 21.15 8.35
CA TYR A 131 4.19 21.20 6.96
C TYR A 131 2.77 21.76 6.81
N ASP A 132 2.53 22.46 5.71
CA ASP A 132 1.18 22.63 5.18
C ASP A 132 0.77 21.37 4.42
N THR A 133 -0.44 20.88 4.66
CA THR A 133 -0.90 19.60 4.09
C THR A 133 -2.16 19.80 3.28
N TYR A 134 -2.14 19.31 2.05
CA TYR A 134 -3.21 19.46 1.09
C TYR A 134 -3.63 18.12 0.48
N TYR A 135 -4.92 17.95 0.22
CA TYR A 135 -5.45 16.72 -0.38
C TYR A 135 -6.54 17.01 -1.39
N THR A 136 -6.51 16.35 -2.54
CA THR A 136 -7.67 16.28 -3.43
C THR A 136 -7.86 14.89 -4.02
N GLY A 137 -9.10 14.44 -4.13
CA GLY A 137 -9.46 13.15 -4.72
C GLY A 137 -9.93 12.12 -3.71
N LYS A 138 -9.83 10.84 -4.07
CA LYS A 138 -10.32 9.72 -3.24
C LYS A 138 -9.41 9.52 -2.03
N LEU A 139 -9.96 9.62 -0.82
CA LEU A 139 -9.24 9.29 0.42
C LEU A 139 -9.41 7.80 0.78
N LEU A 140 -10.63 7.38 1.08
CA LEU A 140 -10.99 6.02 1.47
C LEU A 140 -12.42 5.71 0.98
N ASN A 141 -12.72 4.43 0.78
CA ASN A 141 -14.10 3.96 0.56
C ASN A 141 -14.97 4.22 1.79
N ALA A 142 -16.29 4.29 1.59
CA ALA A 142 -17.30 4.60 2.61
C ALA A 142 -17.07 5.95 3.33
N HIS A 143 -16.28 6.85 2.75
CA HIS A 143 -16.30 8.28 3.07
C HIS A 143 -17.35 8.92 2.18
N THR A 144 -18.52 9.25 2.73
CA THR A 144 -19.74 9.51 1.97
C THR A 144 -20.25 10.92 2.15
N VAL A 145 -21.14 11.33 1.26
CA VAL A 145 -21.92 12.58 1.38
C VAL A 145 -22.77 12.66 2.65
N ASP A 146 -23.03 11.53 3.31
CA ASP A 146 -23.82 11.48 4.55
C ASP A 146 -22.94 11.49 5.82
N ASN A 147 -21.68 11.01 5.74
CA ASN A 147 -20.81 10.82 6.91
C ASN A 147 -19.53 11.67 6.90
N TYR A 148 -19.29 12.49 5.88
CA TYR A 148 -18.07 13.32 5.73
C TYR A 148 -17.73 14.21 6.94
N HIS A 149 -18.74 14.54 7.75
CA HIS A 149 -18.62 15.39 8.93
C HIS A 149 -18.60 14.61 10.25
N SER A 150 -18.55 13.27 10.21
CA SER A 150 -18.70 12.39 11.37
C SER A 150 -17.56 11.37 11.53
N PRO A 151 -16.38 11.82 12.00
CA PRO A 151 -15.92 13.20 12.11
C PRO A 151 -15.43 13.73 10.76
N TYR A 152 -15.07 15.01 10.70
CA TYR A 152 -14.22 15.50 9.61
C TYR A 152 -12.82 14.86 9.68
N VAL A 153 -12.21 14.68 8.52
CA VAL A 153 -10.83 14.17 8.41
C VAL A 153 -9.85 15.22 8.95
N ASN A 154 -8.92 14.83 9.82
CA ASN A 154 -7.88 15.74 10.33
C ASN A 154 -6.61 15.70 9.48
N GLY A 155 -5.63 16.54 9.83
CA GLY A 155 -4.30 16.48 9.23
C GLY A 155 -4.14 17.28 7.94
N PHE A 156 -5.08 18.17 7.62
CA PHE A 156 -5.08 18.97 6.39
C PHE A 156 -5.24 20.47 6.66
N THR A 157 -4.36 21.28 6.07
CA THR A 157 -4.53 22.73 5.94
C THR A 157 -5.66 23.03 4.97
N GLY A 158 -5.75 22.26 3.89
CA GLY A 158 -6.86 22.31 2.95
C GLY A 158 -7.15 20.95 2.31
N SER A 159 -8.42 20.63 2.08
CA SER A 159 -8.82 19.36 1.47
C SER A 159 -10.00 19.52 0.51
N ASP A 160 -10.01 18.69 -0.53
CA ASP A 160 -11.15 18.41 -1.40
C ASP A 160 -11.32 16.88 -1.48
N PHE A 161 -12.06 16.29 -0.54
CA PHE A 161 -12.27 14.84 -0.55
C PHE A 161 -13.37 14.46 -1.52
N LEU A 162 -13.07 13.53 -2.41
CA LEU A 162 -14.05 12.88 -3.27
C LEU A 162 -14.85 11.86 -2.45
N LEU A 163 -16.19 11.94 -2.53
CA LEU A 163 -17.10 11.22 -1.64
C LEU A 163 -17.99 10.21 -2.35
N ASP A 164 -18.24 9.09 -1.66
CA ASP A 164 -19.22 8.08 -2.04
C ASP A 164 -20.66 8.61 -1.93
N PRO A 165 -21.58 8.16 -2.80
CA PRO A 165 -21.41 7.13 -3.83
C PRO A 165 -20.81 7.65 -5.15
N PHE A 166 -20.40 8.91 -5.21
CA PHE A 166 -19.97 9.58 -6.43
C PHE A 166 -18.48 9.44 -6.73
N THR A 167 -17.72 8.75 -5.88
CA THR A 167 -16.27 8.58 -6.02
C THR A 167 -15.87 8.04 -7.39
N TYR A 168 -16.57 7.02 -7.85
CA TYR A 168 -16.26 6.35 -9.11
C TYR A 168 -17.13 6.86 -10.28
N SER A 169 -17.88 7.95 -10.08
CA SER A 169 -18.66 8.55 -11.15
C SER A 169 -17.79 9.49 -11.96
N TYR A 170 -17.48 9.09 -13.19
CA TYR A 170 -16.59 9.87 -14.05
C TYR A 170 -17.18 11.21 -14.49
N LEU A 171 -18.51 11.34 -14.52
CA LEU A 171 -19.21 12.53 -15.02
C LEU A 171 -20.09 13.21 -13.96
N ASN A 172 -19.99 12.81 -12.69
CA ASN A 172 -20.76 13.43 -11.60
C ASN A 172 -20.04 13.26 -10.25
N SER A 173 -18.74 13.51 -10.22
CA SER A 173 -17.96 13.44 -8.98
C SER A 173 -18.46 14.47 -7.96
N THR A 174 -18.53 14.08 -6.68
CA THR A 174 -18.94 14.98 -5.59
C THR A 174 -17.78 15.16 -4.61
N TYR A 175 -17.41 16.40 -4.34
CA TYR A 175 -16.28 16.75 -3.47
C TYR A 175 -16.72 17.53 -2.25
N GLN A 176 -15.99 17.34 -1.17
CA GLN A 176 -16.15 18.07 0.08
C GLN A 176 -14.91 18.94 0.32
N ARG A 177 -15.09 20.26 0.30
CA ARG A 177 -14.02 21.22 0.55
C ARG A 177 -13.91 21.48 2.06
N ASN A 178 -12.79 21.15 2.68
CA ASN A 178 -12.48 21.42 4.09
C ASN A 178 -13.54 20.92 5.09
N ARG A 179 -14.49 21.78 5.48
CA ARG A 179 -15.64 21.43 6.35
C ARG A 179 -16.98 21.86 5.76
N ASP A 180 -16.97 22.36 4.53
CA ASP A 180 -18.15 22.81 3.82
C ASP A 180 -18.99 21.61 3.35
N GLU A 181 -20.24 21.90 2.99
CA GLU A 181 -21.16 20.92 2.41
C GLU A 181 -20.62 20.37 1.08
N PRO A 182 -20.85 19.08 0.76
CA PRO A 182 -20.42 18.49 -0.50
C PRO A 182 -21.04 19.17 -1.74
N VAL A 183 -20.24 19.30 -2.80
CA VAL A 183 -20.63 19.88 -4.09
C VAL A 183 -20.43 18.87 -5.21
N SER A 184 -21.49 18.60 -5.97
CA SER A 184 -21.48 17.74 -7.16
C SER A 184 -21.12 18.51 -8.42
N TYR A 185 -20.37 17.87 -9.32
CA TYR A 185 -19.92 18.43 -10.59
C TYR A 185 -20.54 17.66 -11.76
N GLU A 186 -21.87 17.72 -11.87
CA GLU A 186 -22.62 17.01 -12.90
C GLU A 186 -22.20 17.43 -14.33
N GLY A 187 -22.00 16.43 -15.20
CA GLY A 187 -21.57 16.61 -16.58
C GLY A 187 -20.09 16.95 -16.77
N ARG A 188 -19.34 17.20 -15.69
CA ARG A 188 -17.90 17.45 -15.75
C ARG A 188 -17.11 16.17 -15.49
N HIS A 189 -16.04 15.99 -16.25
CA HIS A 189 -15.19 14.82 -16.09
C HIS A 189 -14.35 14.91 -14.80
N THR A 190 -14.34 13.84 -13.99
CA THR A 190 -13.67 13.80 -12.67
C THR A 190 -12.19 14.22 -12.72
N VAL A 191 -11.47 13.83 -13.77
CA VAL A 191 -10.05 14.22 -13.96
C VAL A 191 -9.84 15.72 -14.22
N GLU A 192 -10.80 16.41 -14.84
CA GLU A 192 -10.70 17.87 -15.04
C GLU A 192 -10.95 18.59 -13.71
N VAL A 193 -11.98 18.15 -12.97
CA VAL A 193 -12.31 18.68 -11.64
C VAL A 193 -11.15 18.51 -10.66
N ILE A 194 -10.54 17.32 -10.60
CA ILE A 194 -9.42 17.06 -9.69
C ILE A 194 -8.15 17.83 -10.12
N THR A 195 -7.91 18.03 -11.42
CA THR A 195 -6.77 18.81 -11.92
C THR A 195 -6.89 20.28 -11.47
N GLU A 196 -8.07 20.89 -11.61
CA GLU A 196 -8.32 22.26 -11.13
C GLU A 196 -8.08 22.39 -9.62
N LYS A 197 -8.58 21.43 -8.84
CA LYS A 197 -8.39 21.40 -7.38
C LYS A 197 -6.94 21.19 -6.98
N ALA A 198 -6.23 20.29 -7.67
CA ALA A 198 -4.82 20.01 -7.42
C ALA A 198 -3.95 21.24 -7.69
N LEU A 199 -4.17 21.93 -8.80
CA LEU A 199 -3.46 23.17 -9.13
C LEU A 199 -3.80 24.27 -8.12
N GLY A 200 -5.07 24.39 -7.69
CA GLY A 200 -5.45 25.34 -6.64
C GLY A 200 -4.70 25.12 -5.33
N PHE A 201 -4.61 23.88 -4.85
CA PHE A 201 -3.82 23.57 -3.64
C PHE A 201 -2.32 23.70 -3.85
N LEU A 202 -1.83 23.43 -5.05
CA LEU A 202 -0.43 23.70 -5.39
C LEU A 202 -0.15 25.21 -5.29
N GLU A 203 -1.04 26.07 -5.78
CA GLU A 203 -0.92 27.53 -5.57
C GLU A 203 -0.93 27.90 -4.08
N ASP A 204 -1.84 27.32 -3.28
CA ASP A 204 -1.91 27.58 -1.84
C ASP A 204 -0.57 27.21 -1.15
N GLY A 205 0.02 26.06 -1.51
CA GLY A 205 1.33 25.64 -1.01
C GLY A 205 2.48 26.53 -1.49
N LEU A 206 2.49 26.92 -2.77
CA LEU A 206 3.55 27.75 -3.35
C LEU A 206 3.54 29.21 -2.86
N ASN A 207 2.37 29.72 -2.48
CA ASN A 207 2.22 31.06 -1.91
C ASN A 207 2.41 31.08 -0.38
N GLY A 208 2.53 29.91 0.27
CA GLY A 208 2.77 29.78 1.69
C GLY A 208 4.25 29.91 2.08
N ASP A 209 4.50 30.25 3.35
CA ASP A 209 5.86 30.36 3.90
C ASP A 209 6.44 29.02 4.42
N ARG A 210 5.62 27.97 4.49
CA ARG A 210 5.97 26.65 5.03
C ARG A 210 6.13 25.62 3.91
N PRO A 211 6.96 24.58 4.08
CA PRO A 211 7.00 23.48 3.12
C PRO A 211 5.64 22.79 3.07
N PHE A 212 5.26 22.28 1.91
CA PHE A 212 3.95 21.65 1.72
C PHE A 212 4.03 20.17 1.36
N PHE A 213 2.97 19.43 1.70
CA PHE A 213 2.69 18.07 1.25
C PHE A 213 1.32 18.07 0.55
N LEU A 214 1.32 17.91 -0.77
CA LEU A 214 0.11 17.84 -1.59
C LEU A 214 -0.13 16.41 -2.06
N THR A 215 -1.26 15.82 -1.70
CA THR A 215 -1.72 14.55 -2.29
C THR A 215 -2.77 14.79 -3.36
N VAL A 216 -2.58 14.16 -4.52
CA VAL A 216 -3.52 14.17 -5.66
C VAL A 216 -3.89 12.73 -5.97
N ALA A 217 -5.15 12.36 -5.70
CA ALA A 217 -5.63 10.99 -5.75
C ALA A 217 -6.75 10.80 -6.79
N PRO A 218 -6.44 10.85 -8.11
CA PRO A 218 -7.42 10.60 -9.16
C PRO A 218 -7.90 9.15 -9.12
N VAL A 219 -9.17 8.94 -9.46
CA VAL A 219 -9.76 7.60 -9.51
C VAL A 219 -9.49 6.85 -10.81
N ALA A 220 -8.98 7.51 -11.85
CA ALA A 220 -8.62 6.81 -13.07
C ALA A 220 -7.34 5.98 -12.89
N PRO A 221 -7.27 4.74 -13.39
CA PRO A 221 -8.21 4.09 -14.33
C PRO A 221 -9.22 3.09 -13.73
N HIS A 222 -9.64 3.24 -12.48
CA HIS A 222 -10.69 2.41 -11.87
C HIS A 222 -11.98 2.40 -12.71
N SER A 223 -12.75 1.31 -12.65
CA SER A 223 -14.06 1.20 -13.27
C SER A 223 -15.00 2.37 -12.94
N ASN A 224 -15.89 2.69 -13.88
CA ASN A 224 -16.92 3.70 -13.69
C ASN A 224 -18.15 3.10 -12.95
N VAL A 225 -18.75 3.93 -12.09
CA VAL A 225 -20.02 3.66 -11.43
C VAL A 225 -21.05 4.69 -11.86
N ASP A 226 -22.12 4.22 -12.49
CA ASP A 226 -23.31 5.04 -12.73
C ASP A 226 -24.17 5.10 -11.46
N VAL A 227 -24.08 6.23 -10.76
CA VAL A 227 -24.86 6.51 -9.56
C VAL A 227 -26.37 6.57 -9.81
N SER A 228 -26.81 6.86 -11.03
CA SER A 228 -28.24 6.86 -11.37
C SER A 228 -28.84 5.45 -11.38
N ALA A 229 -27.99 4.42 -11.54
CA ALA A 229 -28.35 3.02 -11.46
C ALA A 229 -28.37 2.48 -10.01
N LEU A 230 -27.98 3.29 -9.02
CA LEU A 230 -28.10 2.94 -7.59
C LEU A 230 -29.57 3.03 -7.16
N GLY A 231 -30.28 1.91 -7.28
CA GLY A 231 -31.59 1.76 -6.65
C GLY A 231 -31.50 1.98 -5.13
N LYS A 232 -32.62 2.35 -4.50
CA LYS A 232 -32.77 2.69 -3.07
C LYS A 232 -32.20 1.63 -2.10
N GLY A 233 -30.88 1.56 -1.93
CA GLY A 233 -30.19 0.79 -0.90
C GLY A 233 -29.19 -0.29 -1.34
N HIS A 234 -28.66 -0.31 -2.57
CA HIS A 234 -27.63 -1.30 -2.96
C HIS A 234 -26.44 -0.69 -3.73
N SER A 235 -25.27 -1.33 -3.55
CA SER A 235 -24.05 -1.18 -4.36
C SER A 235 -24.38 -1.22 -5.86
N PRO A 236 -23.65 -0.52 -6.74
CA PRO A 236 -23.95 -0.54 -8.17
C PRO A 236 -24.02 -1.98 -8.67
N THR A 237 -25.15 -2.32 -9.29
CA THR A 237 -25.43 -3.68 -9.77
C THR A 237 -24.41 -4.12 -10.83
N VAL A 238 -23.75 -3.16 -11.50
CA VAL A 238 -22.71 -3.38 -12.51
C VAL A 238 -21.75 -2.17 -12.50
N MET A 239 -20.45 -2.43 -12.43
CA MET A 239 -19.41 -1.44 -12.77
C MET A 239 -19.16 -1.50 -14.28
N THR A 240 -18.98 -0.35 -14.94
CA THR A 240 -18.64 -0.29 -16.38
C THR A 240 -17.17 0.04 -16.57
N GLU A 241 -16.69 -0.06 -17.81
CA GLU A 241 -15.36 0.45 -18.16
C GLU A 241 -15.21 1.94 -17.84
N PRO A 242 -13.97 2.41 -17.57
CA PRO A 242 -13.69 3.83 -17.37
C PRO A 242 -14.16 4.69 -18.53
N ILE A 243 -14.62 5.90 -18.22
CA ILE A 243 -15.00 6.87 -19.25
C ILE A 243 -13.77 7.75 -19.52
N PRO A 244 -13.20 7.78 -20.73
CA PRO A 244 -12.13 8.71 -21.04
C PRO A 244 -12.67 10.12 -21.30
N LEU A 245 -11.79 11.10 -21.25
CA LEU A 245 -12.11 12.43 -21.79
C LEU A 245 -12.44 12.33 -23.29
N ASP A 246 -13.35 13.18 -23.75
CA ASP A 246 -13.81 13.19 -25.14
C ASP A 246 -12.66 13.33 -26.15
N ARG A 247 -11.61 14.10 -25.79
CA ARG A 247 -10.42 14.31 -26.62
C ARG A 247 -9.53 13.07 -26.76
N HIS A 248 -9.68 12.07 -25.89
CA HIS A 248 -8.87 10.84 -25.86
C HIS A 248 -9.63 9.60 -26.34
N LYS A 249 -10.94 9.70 -26.60
CA LYS A 249 -11.82 8.56 -26.90
C LYS A 249 -11.43 7.73 -28.12
N ASP A 250 -10.69 8.31 -29.07
CA ASP A 250 -10.29 7.67 -30.32
C ASP A 250 -8.85 7.13 -30.29
N LEU A 251 -8.10 7.34 -29.20
CA LEU A 251 -6.71 6.84 -29.07
C LEU A 251 -6.66 5.32 -28.95
N PHE A 252 -5.53 4.71 -29.30
CA PHE A 252 -5.24 3.29 -29.03
C PHE A 252 -6.27 2.29 -29.60
N SER A 253 -6.92 2.61 -30.73
CA SER A 253 -8.00 1.80 -31.31
C SER A 253 -7.66 0.32 -31.52
N ASP A 254 -6.40 0.02 -31.85
CA ASP A 254 -5.93 -1.33 -32.17
C ASP A 254 -5.26 -2.05 -30.99
N VAL A 255 -5.13 -1.38 -29.85
CA VAL A 255 -4.50 -1.94 -28.66
C VAL A 255 -5.41 -3.01 -28.04
N LYS A 256 -4.78 -4.07 -27.54
CA LYS A 256 -5.39 -5.22 -26.87
C LYS A 256 -4.70 -5.43 -25.54
N VAL A 257 -5.40 -5.99 -24.55
CA VAL A 257 -4.74 -6.37 -23.30
C VAL A 257 -3.64 -7.40 -23.60
N PRO A 258 -2.45 -7.33 -22.98
CA PRO A 258 -1.34 -8.22 -23.29
C PRO A 258 -1.75 -9.70 -23.30
N ARG A 259 -1.47 -10.37 -24.43
CA ARG A 259 -1.78 -11.78 -24.68
C ARG A 259 -0.64 -12.69 -24.24
N THR A 260 -0.23 -12.55 -22.98
CA THR A 260 0.77 -13.40 -22.32
C THR A 260 0.23 -14.83 -22.15
N SER A 261 1.07 -15.81 -21.80
CA SER A 261 0.65 -17.21 -21.69
C SER A 261 -0.42 -17.46 -20.62
N HIS A 262 -0.49 -16.60 -19.61
CA HIS A 262 -1.49 -16.65 -18.57
C HIS A 262 -2.73 -15.79 -18.88
N PHE A 263 -2.80 -15.15 -20.05
CA PHE A 263 -4.04 -14.58 -20.54
C PHE A 263 -4.98 -15.70 -20.99
N ASN A 264 -6.05 -15.94 -20.25
CA ASN A 264 -7.08 -16.94 -20.52
C ASN A 264 -6.54 -18.35 -20.92
N PRO A 265 -5.67 -18.96 -20.09
CA PRO A 265 -4.97 -20.21 -20.42
C PRO A 265 -5.93 -21.38 -20.66
N ASP A 266 -5.46 -22.41 -21.37
CA ASP A 266 -6.23 -23.62 -21.68
C ASP A 266 -6.56 -24.47 -20.44
N GLU A 267 -5.71 -24.42 -19.41
CA GLU A 267 -5.96 -25.00 -18.10
C GLU A 267 -5.97 -23.89 -17.04
N PRO A 268 -6.92 -23.90 -16.07
CA PRO A 268 -6.92 -22.93 -15.00
C PRO A 268 -5.76 -23.21 -14.02
N SER A 269 -5.22 -22.16 -13.40
CA SER A 269 -4.21 -22.23 -12.34
C SER A 269 -4.72 -21.61 -11.04
N GLY A 270 -3.86 -21.52 -10.03
CA GLY A 270 -4.19 -20.89 -8.74
C GLY A 270 -4.75 -21.85 -7.71
N ALA A 271 -5.44 -21.30 -6.71
CA ALA A 271 -6.14 -22.02 -5.65
C ALA A 271 -7.61 -21.57 -5.52
N SER A 272 -8.36 -22.21 -4.62
CA SER A 272 -9.73 -21.84 -4.25
C SER A 272 -10.67 -21.77 -5.46
N TRP A 273 -11.43 -20.69 -5.63
CA TRP A 273 -12.37 -20.50 -6.71
C TRP A 273 -11.69 -20.22 -8.06
N ILE A 274 -10.46 -19.69 -8.06
CA ILE A 274 -9.71 -19.31 -9.27
C ILE A 274 -9.42 -20.54 -10.14
N LYS A 275 -9.02 -21.66 -9.51
CA LYS A 275 -8.76 -22.93 -10.20
C LYS A 275 -9.99 -23.54 -10.89
N THR A 276 -11.18 -23.00 -10.62
CA THR A 276 -12.46 -23.49 -11.18
C THR A 276 -13.02 -22.57 -12.26
N LEU A 277 -12.34 -21.46 -12.56
CA LEU A 277 -12.83 -20.49 -13.52
C LEU A 277 -12.92 -21.09 -14.94
N PRO A 278 -14.07 -20.93 -15.63
CA PRO A 278 -14.21 -21.37 -17.01
C PRO A 278 -13.32 -20.53 -17.92
N GLN A 279 -12.83 -21.15 -19.01
CA GLN A 279 -12.14 -20.40 -20.06
C GLN A 279 -13.09 -19.36 -20.67
N GLN A 280 -12.60 -18.14 -20.85
CA GLN A 280 -13.37 -17.02 -21.35
C GLN A 280 -13.58 -17.16 -22.86
N ASN A 281 -14.80 -16.86 -23.31
CA ASN A 281 -15.16 -16.96 -24.73
C ASN A 281 -14.73 -15.70 -25.50
N LYS A 282 -14.83 -15.76 -26.84
CA LYS A 282 -14.43 -14.67 -27.74
C LYS A 282 -15.08 -13.31 -27.40
N SER A 283 -16.37 -13.29 -27.04
CA SER A 283 -17.06 -12.03 -26.73
C SER A 283 -16.55 -11.38 -25.44
N THR A 284 -16.18 -12.20 -24.44
CA THR A 284 -15.54 -11.74 -23.21
C THR A 284 -14.15 -11.18 -23.50
N ILE A 285 -13.37 -11.87 -24.34
CA ILE A 285 -12.03 -11.43 -24.76
C ILE A 285 -12.10 -10.08 -25.53
N GLU A 286 -13.08 -9.91 -26.43
CA GLU A 286 -13.30 -8.65 -27.14
C GLU A 286 -13.71 -7.51 -26.20
N TYR A 287 -14.52 -7.82 -25.18
CA TYR A 287 -14.85 -6.86 -24.11
C TYR A 287 -13.62 -6.47 -23.30
N HIS A 288 -12.76 -7.42 -22.94
CA HIS A 288 -11.51 -7.16 -22.21
C HIS A 288 -10.61 -6.20 -22.98
N ASP A 289 -10.50 -6.37 -24.30
CA ASP A 289 -9.76 -5.43 -25.15
C ASP A 289 -10.38 -4.04 -25.15
N HIS A 290 -11.71 -3.94 -25.17
CA HIS A 290 -12.40 -2.66 -25.06
C HIS A 290 -12.16 -1.99 -23.71
N PHE A 291 -12.36 -2.73 -22.62
CA PHE A 291 -12.13 -2.27 -21.26
C PHE A 291 -10.69 -1.75 -21.07
N TYR A 292 -9.71 -2.50 -21.56
CA TYR A 292 -8.32 -2.12 -21.49
C TYR A 292 -8.03 -0.82 -22.27
N ARG A 293 -8.54 -0.68 -23.51
CA ARG A 293 -8.42 0.59 -24.25
C ARG A 293 -9.02 1.77 -23.47
N GLN A 294 -10.18 1.57 -22.84
CA GLN A 294 -10.85 2.61 -22.08
C GLN A 294 -10.05 3.05 -20.85
N ARG A 295 -9.41 2.11 -20.14
CA ARG A 295 -8.43 2.42 -19.08
C ARG A 295 -7.27 3.25 -19.59
N LEU A 296 -6.61 2.84 -20.68
CA LEU A 296 -5.49 3.58 -21.25
C LEU A 296 -5.88 5.00 -21.68
N ARG A 297 -7.08 5.16 -22.24
CA ARG A 297 -7.62 6.47 -22.64
C ARG A 297 -7.96 7.34 -21.43
N ALA A 298 -8.52 6.77 -20.37
CA ALA A 298 -8.80 7.49 -19.13
C ALA A 298 -7.51 7.96 -18.44
N LEU A 299 -6.43 7.16 -18.50
CA LEU A 299 -5.11 7.53 -17.99
C LEU A 299 -4.50 8.75 -18.70
N GLN A 300 -4.89 9.06 -19.94
CA GLN A 300 -4.36 10.24 -20.63
C GLN A 300 -4.72 11.56 -19.91
N GLY A 301 -5.88 11.62 -19.26
CA GLY A 301 -6.22 12.76 -18.40
C GLY A 301 -5.34 12.86 -17.16
N VAL A 302 -4.91 11.72 -16.60
CA VAL A 302 -3.95 11.68 -15.48
C VAL A 302 -2.55 12.07 -15.97
N ASP A 303 -2.17 11.66 -17.17
CA ASP A 303 -0.88 12.02 -17.79
C ASP A 303 -0.77 13.54 -18.01
N GLU A 304 -1.84 14.18 -18.49
CA GLU A 304 -1.95 15.64 -18.62
C GLU A 304 -1.96 16.35 -17.25
N LEU A 305 -2.57 15.76 -16.22
CA LEU A 305 -2.51 16.26 -14.84
C LEU A 305 -1.06 16.26 -14.31
N VAL A 306 -0.30 15.19 -14.56
CA VAL A 306 1.12 15.11 -14.18
C VAL A 306 1.92 16.24 -14.84
N ASP A 307 1.76 16.45 -16.15
CA ASP A 307 2.40 17.56 -16.87
C ASP A 307 2.05 18.93 -16.27
N SER A 308 0.77 19.13 -15.94
CA SER A 308 0.28 20.39 -15.38
C SER A 308 0.94 20.71 -14.02
N ILE A 309 1.03 19.72 -13.13
CA ILE A 309 1.66 19.89 -11.81
C ILE A 309 3.16 20.16 -11.96
N VAL A 310 3.87 19.35 -12.74
CA VAL A 310 5.33 19.46 -12.88
C VAL A 310 5.72 20.77 -13.56
N THR A 311 5.02 21.14 -14.64
CA THR A 311 5.23 22.42 -15.34
C THR A 311 4.95 23.59 -14.41
N ARG A 312 3.92 23.50 -13.56
CA ARG A 312 3.64 24.57 -12.60
C ARG A 312 4.74 24.70 -11.55
N LEU A 313 5.23 23.58 -10.99
CA LEU A 313 6.37 23.58 -10.05
C LEU A 313 7.63 24.20 -10.68
N GLU A 314 7.92 23.84 -11.93
CA GLU A 314 9.04 24.40 -12.72
C GLU A 314 8.88 25.91 -12.90
N GLY A 315 7.69 26.37 -13.27
CA GLY A 315 7.37 27.80 -13.42
C GLY A 315 7.53 28.63 -12.13
N SER A 316 7.37 28.02 -10.95
CA SER A 316 7.69 28.67 -9.65
C SER A 316 9.14 28.54 -9.21
N GLY A 317 9.97 27.76 -9.91
CA GLY A 317 11.32 27.43 -9.46
C GLY A 317 11.36 26.56 -8.19
N GLN A 318 10.27 25.84 -7.89
CA GLN A 318 10.17 24.95 -6.70
C GLN A 318 10.37 23.48 -7.03
N LEU A 319 10.49 23.12 -8.32
CA LEU A 319 10.65 21.72 -8.76
C LEU A 319 11.87 21.04 -8.13
N ASP A 320 13.03 21.71 -8.09
CA ASP A 320 14.27 21.15 -7.56
C ASP A 320 14.27 20.96 -6.04
N ASN A 321 13.32 21.60 -5.33
CA ASN A 321 13.09 21.44 -3.89
C ASN A 321 11.89 20.51 -3.58
N THR A 322 11.31 19.86 -4.58
CA THR A 322 10.08 19.07 -4.40
C THR A 322 10.33 17.61 -4.73
N TYR A 323 10.02 16.72 -3.79
CA TYR A 323 9.88 15.30 -4.08
C TYR A 323 8.52 15.04 -4.72
N ILE A 324 8.52 14.39 -5.89
CA ILE A 324 7.32 13.92 -6.57
C ILE A 324 7.31 12.39 -6.51
N ILE A 325 6.31 11.84 -5.84
CA ILE A 325 6.10 10.40 -5.68
C ILE A 325 4.87 10.03 -6.48
N TYR A 326 5.01 9.08 -7.42
CA TYR A 326 3.91 8.56 -8.23
C TYR A 326 3.75 7.06 -8.00
N THR A 327 2.54 6.62 -7.64
CA THR A 327 2.23 5.20 -7.46
C THR A 327 0.74 4.90 -7.69
N SER A 328 0.32 3.66 -7.42
CA SER A 328 -1.08 3.22 -7.44
C SER A 328 -1.45 2.50 -6.16
N ASP A 329 -2.71 2.57 -5.71
CA ASP A 329 -3.16 1.89 -4.49
C ASP A 329 -3.21 0.36 -4.62
N ASN A 330 -3.33 -0.18 -5.82
CA ASN A 330 -3.18 -1.60 -6.13
C ASN A 330 -2.99 -1.79 -7.65
N GLY A 331 -2.57 -3.00 -8.02
CA GLY A 331 -2.50 -3.41 -9.41
C GLY A 331 -3.88 -3.77 -9.98
N TYR A 332 -3.89 -4.36 -11.16
CA TYR A 332 -5.12 -4.72 -11.86
C TYR A 332 -4.88 -5.80 -12.92
N HIS A 333 -5.78 -6.77 -13.00
CA HIS A 333 -5.77 -7.82 -14.03
C HIS A 333 -6.97 -7.68 -14.98
N ILE A 334 -6.80 -8.15 -16.22
CA ILE A 334 -7.86 -8.22 -17.24
C ILE A 334 -7.65 -9.46 -18.13
N GLY A 335 -8.24 -10.59 -17.74
CA GLY A 335 -8.16 -11.86 -18.48
C GLY A 335 -7.02 -12.78 -18.04
N GLN A 336 -6.02 -12.25 -17.34
CA GLN A 336 -4.96 -13.04 -16.70
C GLN A 336 -5.59 -14.08 -15.74
N HIS A 337 -5.11 -15.32 -15.76
CA HIS A 337 -5.65 -16.45 -15.00
C HIS A 337 -7.15 -16.72 -15.23
N ARG A 338 -7.71 -16.30 -16.38
CA ARG A 338 -9.16 -16.30 -16.69
C ARG A 338 -9.98 -15.39 -15.79
N LEU A 339 -9.35 -14.49 -15.05
CA LEU A 339 -10.04 -13.50 -14.23
C LEU A 339 -10.64 -12.41 -15.13
N PRO A 340 -11.89 -11.97 -14.91
CA PRO A 340 -12.42 -10.73 -15.48
C PRO A 340 -11.64 -9.49 -15.00
N PRO A 341 -11.94 -8.28 -15.47
CA PRO A 341 -11.32 -7.06 -14.92
C PRO A 341 -11.44 -7.03 -13.39
N GLY A 342 -10.37 -6.72 -12.68
CA GLY A 342 -10.43 -6.59 -11.23
C GLY A 342 -9.09 -6.66 -10.53
N LYS A 343 -9.18 -6.97 -9.24
CA LYS A 343 -8.10 -7.05 -8.25
C LYS A 343 -8.44 -8.11 -7.19
N ALA A 344 -7.78 -8.08 -6.03
CA ALA A 344 -7.97 -8.99 -4.89
C ALA A 344 -7.20 -10.31 -4.93
N CYS A 345 -6.33 -10.56 -5.91
CA CYS A 345 -5.52 -11.78 -5.97
C CYS A 345 -4.08 -11.50 -5.57
N GLY A 346 -3.34 -12.55 -5.23
CA GLY A 346 -1.91 -12.47 -4.94
C GLY A 346 -1.02 -12.61 -6.19
N PHE A 347 -1.58 -12.48 -7.38
CA PHE A 347 -0.83 -12.50 -8.63
C PHE A 347 -0.10 -11.16 -8.84
N GLU A 348 1.04 -11.18 -9.54
CA GLU A 348 1.86 -9.98 -9.75
C GLU A 348 1.10 -8.83 -10.40
N GLU A 349 0.07 -9.11 -11.21
CA GLU A 349 -0.81 -8.12 -11.82
C GLU A 349 -1.51 -7.23 -10.78
N ASP A 350 -1.86 -7.81 -9.63
CA ASP A 350 -2.64 -7.18 -8.57
C ASP A 350 -1.76 -6.57 -7.48
N ILE A 351 -0.63 -7.24 -7.19
CA ILE A 351 0.20 -6.88 -6.03
C ILE A 351 1.38 -5.98 -6.37
N ARG A 352 1.84 -5.96 -7.63
CA ARG A 352 3.02 -5.20 -8.04
C ARG A 352 2.60 -3.96 -8.82
N VAL A 353 2.92 -2.80 -8.26
CA VAL A 353 2.43 -1.50 -8.74
C VAL A 353 3.57 -0.61 -9.21
N PRO A 354 3.32 0.37 -10.09
CA PRO A 354 4.32 1.38 -10.42
C PRO A 354 4.72 2.18 -9.18
N LEU A 355 6.01 2.45 -9.01
CA LEU A 355 6.51 3.46 -8.08
C LEU A 355 7.66 4.22 -8.72
N PHE A 356 7.48 5.54 -8.87
CA PHE A 356 8.52 6.46 -9.31
C PHE A 356 8.71 7.54 -8.27
N ILE A 357 9.97 7.85 -7.95
CA ILE A 357 10.32 8.96 -7.08
C ILE A 357 11.28 9.87 -7.84
N ARG A 358 10.92 11.15 -7.93
CA ARG A 358 11.76 12.24 -8.44
C ARG A 358 11.98 13.25 -7.30
N GLY A 359 13.16 13.88 -7.22
CA GLY A 359 13.38 14.99 -6.31
C GLY A 359 14.85 15.19 -5.95
N PRO A 360 15.15 16.07 -4.97
CA PRO A 360 16.51 16.38 -4.55
C PRO A 360 17.32 15.10 -4.23
N GLY A 361 18.47 14.94 -4.89
CA GLY A 361 19.40 13.83 -4.65
C GLY A 361 18.95 12.45 -5.13
N VAL A 362 17.80 12.35 -5.80
CA VAL A 362 17.32 11.10 -6.41
C VAL A 362 17.94 10.95 -7.80
N PRO A 363 18.55 9.80 -8.13
CA PRO A 363 19.08 9.55 -9.47
C PRO A 363 18.01 9.64 -10.56
N GLU A 364 18.37 10.24 -11.68
CA GLU A 364 17.52 10.33 -12.88
C GLU A 364 17.73 9.11 -13.78
N ASP A 365 16.63 8.58 -14.34
CA ASP A 365 16.62 7.49 -15.33
C ASP A 365 17.24 6.18 -14.82
N GLU A 366 17.15 5.95 -13.51
CA GLU A 366 17.67 4.74 -12.86
C GLU A 366 16.54 3.78 -12.47
N VAL A 367 16.90 2.50 -12.35
CA VAL A 367 16.00 1.45 -11.87
C VAL A 367 16.56 0.83 -10.60
N GLU A 368 15.83 0.95 -9.49
CA GLU A 368 16.13 0.24 -8.25
C GLU A 368 15.32 -1.07 -8.20
N THR A 369 15.98 -2.11 -7.72
CA THR A 369 15.46 -3.48 -7.64
C THR A 369 15.26 -3.95 -6.20
N ALA A 370 15.57 -3.11 -5.21
CA ALA A 370 15.20 -3.32 -3.82
C ALA A 370 13.71 -3.63 -3.70
N VAL A 371 13.39 -4.61 -2.86
CA VAL A 371 12.01 -4.93 -2.51
C VAL A 371 11.50 -3.81 -1.61
N THR A 372 10.38 -3.23 -2.01
CA THR A 372 9.73 -2.12 -1.30
C THR A 372 8.22 -2.33 -1.29
N THR A 373 7.54 -1.71 -0.35
CA THR A 373 6.12 -1.92 -0.12
C THR A 373 5.40 -0.62 0.23
N HIS A 374 4.06 -0.60 0.14
CA HIS A 374 3.28 0.58 0.55
C HIS A 374 3.55 1.06 1.97
N ILE A 375 3.85 0.16 2.90
CA ILE A 375 4.15 0.51 4.29
C ILE A 375 5.51 1.22 4.45
N ASP A 376 6.35 1.22 3.41
CA ASP A 376 7.64 1.90 3.37
C ASP A 376 7.51 3.39 2.96
N LEU A 377 6.37 3.81 2.41
CA LEU A 377 6.20 5.18 1.88
C LEU A 377 6.12 6.24 2.99
N ALA A 378 5.35 5.99 4.05
CA ALA A 378 5.30 6.87 5.22
C ALA A 378 6.69 7.06 5.90
N PRO A 379 7.45 6.00 6.24
CA PRO A 379 8.79 6.16 6.80
C PRO A 379 9.78 6.78 5.80
N THR A 380 9.62 6.58 4.49
CA THR A 380 10.43 7.28 3.47
C THR A 380 10.22 8.79 3.52
N ILE A 381 8.96 9.24 3.57
CA ILE A 381 8.64 10.67 3.67
C ILE A 381 9.17 11.24 4.99
N PHE A 382 9.11 10.48 6.08
CA PHE A 382 9.75 10.88 7.35
C PHE A 382 11.25 11.09 7.20
N GLY A 383 11.96 10.14 6.58
CA GLY A 383 13.39 10.27 6.31
C GLY A 383 13.73 11.49 5.48
N LEU A 384 12.97 11.74 4.40
CA LEU A 384 13.15 12.89 3.51
C LEU A 384 12.79 14.24 4.17
N ALA A 385 11.84 14.24 5.09
CA ALA A 385 11.44 15.43 5.86
C ALA A 385 12.27 15.65 7.14
N GLU A 386 13.27 14.79 7.38
CA GLU A 386 14.10 14.78 8.59
C GLU A 386 13.27 14.64 9.88
N ILE A 387 12.24 13.80 9.84
CA ILE A 387 11.37 13.46 10.97
C ILE A 387 11.88 12.13 11.56
N PRO A 388 12.05 12.02 12.90
CA PRO A 388 12.40 10.76 13.53
C PRO A 388 11.40 9.64 13.18
N LEU A 389 11.91 8.48 12.81
CA LEU A 389 11.08 7.30 12.54
C LEU A 389 10.33 6.86 13.80
N ARG A 390 9.16 6.27 13.59
CA ARG A 390 8.33 5.73 14.67
C ARG A 390 8.62 4.25 14.85
N GLU A 391 8.58 3.78 16.09
CA GLU A 391 8.78 2.37 16.45
C GLU A 391 7.63 1.46 16.00
N ASP A 392 6.47 2.05 15.73
CA ASP A 392 5.23 1.37 15.33
C ASP A 392 5.03 1.31 13.81
N PHE A 393 6.04 1.67 13.02
CA PHE A 393 6.07 1.40 11.59
C PHE A 393 6.46 -0.05 11.33
N ASP A 394 5.68 -0.71 10.48
CA ASP A 394 5.95 -2.07 10.01
C ASP A 394 6.92 -2.08 8.81
N GLY A 395 7.10 -0.92 8.15
CA GLY A 395 8.01 -0.70 7.03
C GLY A 395 9.23 0.14 7.39
N THR A 396 10.16 0.29 6.44
CA THR A 396 11.37 1.11 6.59
C THR A 396 11.53 2.11 5.43
N PRO A 397 12.35 3.17 5.58
CA PRO A 397 12.60 4.07 4.46
C PRO A 397 13.17 3.34 3.25
N ILE A 398 12.58 3.61 2.09
CA ILE A 398 13.04 3.11 0.79
C ILE A 398 14.47 3.61 0.55
N PRO A 399 15.41 2.72 0.17
CA PRO A 399 16.76 3.14 -0.17
C PRO A 399 16.72 3.97 -1.46
N LEU A 400 16.88 5.27 -1.34
CA LEU A 400 17.13 6.15 -2.48
C LEU A 400 18.65 6.12 -2.74
N PRO A 401 19.13 5.69 -3.93
CA PRO A 401 20.56 5.65 -4.21
C PRO A 401 21.14 7.06 -4.25
N SER A 402 21.48 7.65 -3.11
CA SER A 402 22.04 9.00 -3.07
C SER A 402 23.50 8.97 -3.53
N SER A 403 23.88 9.90 -4.41
CA SER A 403 25.29 10.29 -4.63
C SER A 403 25.90 11.01 -3.41
N VAL A 404 25.09 11.23 -2.36
CA VAL A 404 25.44 11.90 -1.11
C VAL A 404 25.45 10.89 0.04
N GLY A 405 26.58 10.21 0.21
CA GLY A 405 27.19 9.80 1.48
C GLY A 405 26.33 9.50 2.72
N SER A 406 25.21 8.78 2.62
CA SER A 406 24.51 8.26 3.80
C SER A 406 24.85 6.78 4.01
N ASN A 407 25.66 6.52 5.04
CA ASN A 407 26.01 5.20 5.58
C ASN A 407 24.82 4.48 6.24
N ALA A 408 23.58 4.80 5.86
CA ALA A 408 22.43 4.01 6.27
C ALA A 408 22.28 2.85 5.29
N VAL A 409 23.04 1.78 5.53
CA VAL A 409 22.73 0.46 4.97
C VAL A 409 21.35 0.10 5.52
N SER A 410 20.27 0.52 4.85
CA SER A 410 18.96 -0.02 5.16
C SER A 410 19.06 -1.51 4.86
N ILE A 411 18.82 -2.34 5.87
CA ILE A 411 18.76 -3.78 5.71
C ILE A 411 17.59 -4.01 4.75
N ARG A 412 17.91 -4.32 3.50
CA ARG A 412 16.90 -4.59 2.46
C ARG A 412 16.03 -5.75 2.95
N HIS A 413 14.73 -5.53 3.08
CA HIS A 413 13.79 -6.63 3.23
C HIS A 413 13.83 -7.45 1.93
N GLU A 414 13.88 -8.77 2.03
CA GLU A 414 13.69 -9.65 0.88
C GLU A 414 12.22 -10.02 0.70
N HIS A 415 11.40 -9.77 1.72
CA HIS A 415 10.03 -10.25 1.83
C HIS A 415 9.02 -9.11 1.70
N VAL A 416 7.83 -9.47 1.24
CA VAL A 416 6.61 -8.68 1.28
C VAL A 416 5.52 -9.58 1.83
N THR A 417 4.76 -9.05 2.78
CA THR A 417 3.53 -9.70 3.24
C THR A 417 2.38 -9.14 2.43
N VAL A 418 1.64 -10.02 1.74
CA VAL A 418 0.41 -9.64 1.05
C VAL A 418 -0.75 -10.39 1.67
N GLU A 419 -1.82 -9.67 1.99
CA GLU A 419 -2.95 -10.20 2.75
C GLU A 419 -4.28 -9.74 2.14
N TYR A 420 -5.27 -10.62 2.22
CA TYR A 420 -6.63 -10.32 1.77
C TYR A 420 -7.65 -11.05 2.64
N TRP A 421 -8.83 -10.44 2.81
CA TRP A 421 -9.96 -11.04 3.53
C TRP A 421 -11.27 -10.86 2.77
N GLY A 422 -12.18 -11.82 2.94
CA GLY A 422 -13.56 -11.71 2.49
C GLY A 422 -13.74 -12.05 1.03
N ASN A 423 -14.35 -11.13 0.29
CA ASN A 423 -14.88 -11.39 -1.05
C ASN A 423 -14.02 -10.70 -2.10
N SER A 424 -13.85 -11.33 -3.25
CA SER A 424 -13.33 -10.66 -4.46
C SER A 424 -14.52 -10.13 -5.26
N TYR A 425 -14.44 -8.87 -5.71
CA TYR A 425 -15.39 -8.29 -6.67
C TYR A 425 -14.78 -8.28 -8.06
N LEU A 426 -15.55 -8.73 -9.04
CA LEU A 426 -15.16 -8.74 -10.45
C LEU A 426 -15.84 -7.57 -11.17
N GLU A 427 -15.02 -6.79 -11.84
CA GLU A 427 -15.40 -5.52 -12.43
C GLU A 427 -15.76 -5.64 -13.91
N GLY A 428 -16.38 -4.59 -14.44
CA GLY A 428 -16.92 -4.53 -15.79
C GLY A 428 -18.24 -5.29 -15.97
N GLU A 429 -18.91 -5.01 -17.09
CA GLU A 429 -20.21 -5.61 -17.44
C GLU A 429 -20.16 -7.13 -17.61
N ARG A 430 -18.95 -7.67 -17.80
CA ARG A 430 -18.69 -9.11 -17.91
C ARG A 430 -18.11 -9.72 -16.64
N GLY A 431 -17.98 -8.96 -15.55
CA GLY A 431 -17.46 -9.41 -14.25
C GLY A 431 -18.23 -10.60 -13.67
N ALA A 432 -19.53 -10.70 -13.93
CA ALA A 432 -20.38 -11.86 -13.58
C ALA A 432 -20.13 -13.12 -14.47
N LEU A 433 -18.92 -13.26 -15.04
CA LEU A 433 -18.52 -14.32 -15.97
C LEU A 433 -19.48 -14.50 -17.16
N SER A 434 -19.98 -13.38 -17.69
CA SER A 434 -20.95 -13.32 -18.81
C SER A 434 -22.37 -13.84 -18.51
N ASN A 435 -22.69 -14.24 -17.27
CA ASN A 435 -24.06 -14.54 -16.87
C ASN A 435 -24.61 -13.43 -15.96
N PRO A 436 -25.56 -12.59 -16.44
CA PRO A 436 -26.15 -11.51 -15.65
C PRO A 436 -26.88 -11.98 -14.37
N ALA A 437 -27.19 -13.28 -14.25
CA ALA A 437 -27.79 -13.85 -13.05
C ALA A 437 -26.76 -14.20 -11.96
N ASN A 438 -25.47 -14.23 -12.28
CA ASN A 438 -24.41 -14.41 -11.30
C ASN A 438 -24.15 -13.08 -10.60
N LEU A 439 -23.86 -13.14 -9.29
CA LEU A 439 -23.31 -11.99 -8.61
C LEU A 439 -21.84 -11.80 -9.05
N PRO A 440 -21.38 -10.57 -9.27
CA PRO A 440 -19.98 -10.27 -9.61
C PRO A 440 -19.06 -10.41 -8.38
N PHE A 441 -19.35 -11.30 -7.44
CA PHE A 441 -18.54 -11.53 -6.25
C PHE A 441 -18.22 -13.01 -6.09
N PHE A 442 -16.98 -13.29 -5.69
CA PHE A 442 -16.53 -14.60 -5.22
C PHE A 442 -16.25 -14.54 -3.72
N ASN A 443 -16.88 -15.44 -2.98
CA ASN A 443 -16.64 -15.58 -1.54
C ASN A 443 -15.35 -16.37 -1.28
N ASN A 444 -14.89 -16.37 -0.03
CA ASN A 444 -13.75 -17.17 0.43
C ASN A 444 -12.43 -16.80 -0.28
N ASN A 445 -12.21 -15.51 -0.50
CA ASN A 445 -10.99 -14.96 -1.09
C ASN A 445 -9.93 -14.58 -0.04
N THR A 446 -10.03 -15.12 1.18
CA THR A 446 -9.09 -14.81 2.26
C THR A 446 -7.80 -15.61 2.10
N TYR A 447 -6.65 -14.93 2.13
CA TYR A 447 -5.33 -15.57 2.11
C TYR A 447 -4.28 -14.75 2.86
N LYS A 448 -3.23 -15.44 3.32
CA LYS A 448 -1.97 -14.86 3.79
C LYS A 448 -0.87 -15.31 2.85
N SER A 449 -0.01 -14.41 2.42
CA SER A 449 1.11 -14.77 1.56
C SER A 449 2.39 -14.03 1.87
N VAL A 450 3.49 -14.66 1.47
CA VAL A 450 4.83 -14.08 1.45
C VAL A 450 5.32 -14.07 0.00
N ARG A 451 5.69 -12.90 -0.46
CA ARG A 451 6.41 -12.69 -1.71
C ARG A 451 7.87 -12.40 -1.35
N ILE A 452 8.80 -13.24 -1.81
CA ILE A 452 10.20 -13.20 -1.37
C ILE A 452 11.15 -13.15 -2.58
N ILE A 453 12.06 -12.19 -2.57
CA ILE A 453 12.99 -11.90 -3.67
C ILE A 453 14.39 -11.70 -3.08
N GLY A 454 15.33 -12.52 -3.53
CA GLY A 454 16.72 -12.40 -3.13
C GLY A 454 17.67 -12.93 -4.21
N GLU A 455 18.92 -13.15 -3.84
CA GLU A 455 19.94 -13.60 -4.78
C GLU A 455 19.68 -15.05 -5.20
N GLY A 456 19.07 -15.21 -6.39
CA GLY A 456 18.85 -16.51 -7.03
C GLY A 456 17.49 -17.16 -6.75
N TYR A 457 16.60 -16.49 -6.01
CA TYR A 457 15.22 -16.95 -5.78
C TYR A 457 14.24 -15.79 -5.89
N ASN A 458 13.05 -16.11 -6.40
CA ASN A 458 11.98 -15.15 -6.63
C ASN A 458 10.63 -15.87 -6.45
N LEU A 459 10.13 -15.97 -5.22
CA LEU A 459 9.02 -16.86 -4.89
C LEU A 459 7.77 -16.10 -4.45
N TYR A 460 6.61 -16.68 -4.74
CA TYR A 460 5.33 -16.33 -4.11
C TYR A 460 4.78 -17.57 -3.43
N TYR A 461 4.40 -17.44 -2.16
CA TYR A 461 3.82 -18.52 -1.37
C TYR A 461 2.60 -18.03 -0.59
N SER A 462 1.47 -18.74 -0.69
CA SER A 462 0.23 -18.37 -0.01
C SER A 462 -0.44 -19.55 0.67
N VAL A 463 -1.19 -19.23 1.73
CA VAL A 463 -2.15 -20.13 2.38
C VAL A 463 -3.52 -19.46 2.35
N TRP A 464 -4.49 -20.13 1.74
CA TRP A 464 -5.87 -19.68 1.64
C TRP A 464 -6.68 -20.14 2.83
N CYS A 465 -7.81 -19.47 3.09
CA CYS A 465 -8.74 -19.89 4.15
C CYS A 465 -9.41 -21.26 3.90
N SER A 466 -9.32 -21.79 2.68
CA SER A 466 -9.65 -23.19 2.36
C SER A 466 -8.54 -24.19 2.74
N ASN A 467 -7.44 -23.72 3.35
CA ASN A 467 -6.18 -24.43 3.58
C ASN A 467 -5.49 -24.93 2.29
N GLU A 468 -5.90 -24.42 1.14
CA GLU A 468 -5.17 -24.60 -0.10
C GLU A 468 -3.94 -23.68 -0.12
N HIS A 469 -2.93 -24.12 -0.86
CA HIS A 469 -1.65 -23.45 -0.91
C HIS A 469 -1.28 -23.14 -2.35
N GLU A 470 -0.55 -22.05 -2.54
CA GLU A 470 0.12 -21.75 -3.79
C GLU A 470 1.61 -21.58 -3.54
N LEU A 471 2.42 -22.08 -4.47
CA LEU A 471 3.85 -21.82 -4.53
C LEU A 471 4.27 -21.66 -5.98
N TYR A 472 4.83 -20.50 -6.31
CA TYR A 472 5.36 -20.20 -7.63
C TYR A 472 6.82 -19.77 -7.52
N ASP A 473 7.66 -20.27 -8.42
CA ASP A 473 9.00 -19.76 -8.67
C ASP A 473 8.96 -18.83 -9.89
N LEU A 474 8.93 -17.52 -9.64
CA LEU A 474 8.80 -16.49 -10.67
C LEU A 474 10.07 -16.31 -11.52
N ILE A 475 11.19 -17.01 -11.21
CA ILE A 475 12.32 -17.08 -12.14
C ILE A 475 11.96 -17.97 -13.35
N THR A 476 11.28 -19.09 -13.10
CA THR A 476 10.96 -20.10 -14.12
C THR A 476 9.52 -20.01 -14.61
N ASP A 477 8.63 -19.48 -13.78
CA ASP A 477 7.20 -19.28 -14.01
C ASP A 477 6.81 -17.82 -13.68
N PRO A 478 7.26 -16.83 -14.47
CA PRO A 478 7.00 -15.40 -14.20
C PRO A 478 5.51 -15.02 -14.28
N TYR A 479 4.66 -15.97 -14.67
CA TYR A 479 3.22 -15.80 -14.90
C TYR A 479 2.36 -16.67 -13.98
N GLN A 480 2.95 -17.28 -12.95
CA GLN A 480 2.24 -17.98 -11.88
C GLN A 480 1.22 -19.04 -12.38
N LEU A 481 1.58 -19.79 -13.41
CA LEU A 481 0.72 -20.84 -13.99
C LEU A 481 0.91 -22.21 -13.32
N ASN A 482 2.10 -22.48 -12.80
CA ASN A 482 2.50 -23.79 -12.31
C ASN A 482 2.59 -23.79 -10.79
N ASN A 483 1.47 -24.09 -10.11
CA ASN A 483 1.46 -24.19 -8.65
C ASN A 483 2.26 -25.42 -8.17
N LEU A 484 3.49 -25.19 -7.73
CA LEU A 484 4.45 -26.23 -7.34
C LEU A 484 3.99 -27.05 -6.12
N PHE A 485 3.15 -26.47 -5.25
CA PHE A 485 2.65 -27.16 -4.05
C PHE A 485 1.72 -28.34 -4.40
N THR A 486 0.99 -28.25 -5.51
CA THR A 486 0.04 -29.28 -5.95
C THR A 486 0.60 -30.18 -7.05
N SER A 487 1.77 -29.83 -7.60
CA SER A 487 2.41 -30.60 -8.67
C SER A 487 2.73 -32.02 -8.19
N LYS A 488 2.52 -33.01 -9.05
CA LYS A 488 2.80 -34.44 -8.75
C LYS A 488 4.30 -34.73 -8.59
N GLU A 489 5.16 -33.75 -8.85
CA GLU A 489 6.61 -33.85 -8.82
C GLU A 489 7.17 -33.33 -7.50
N GLN A 490 6.86 -34.02 -6.39
CA GLN A 490 7.45 -33.76 -5.08
C GLN A 490 8.98 -33.96 -5.02
N ALA A 491 9.58 -34.45 -6.11
CA ALA A 491 11.03 -34.56 -6.31
C ALA A 491 11.65 -33.31 -6.97
N SER A 492 10.88 -32.22 -7.14
CA SER A 492 11.38 -30.96 -7.69
C SER A 492 12.28 -30.20 -6.70
N GLU A 493 13.17 -29.38 -7.26
CA GLU A 493 14.06 -28.50 -6.52
C GLU A 493 13.76 -27.05 -6.89
N ILE A 494 13.87 -26.15 -5.90
CA ILE A 494 13.86 -24.70 -6.11
C ILE A 494 15.22 -24.20 -5.64
N PHE A 495 15.91 -23.46 -6.50
CA PHE A 495 17.22 -22.88 -6.18
C PHE A 495 18.27 -23.92 -5.71
N GLY A 496 18.19 -25.16 -6.22
CA GLY A 496 19.09 -26.27 -5.85
C GLY A 496 18.81 -26.90 -4.49
N TYR A 497 17.66 -26.60 -3.89
CA TYR A 497 17.21 -27.20 -2.63
C TYR A 497 15.91 -28.01 -2.85
N PRO A 498 15.72 -29.14 -2.14
CA PRO A 498 14.48 -29.90 -2.20
C PRO A 498 13.25 -29.04 -1.90
N LEU A 499 12.19 -29.18 -2.70
CA LEU A 499 10.96 -28.38 -2.58
C LEU A 499 10.40 -28.36 -1.14
N LEU A 500 10.34 -29.53 -0.47
CA LEU A 500 9.83 -29.63 0.91
C LEU A 500 10.69 -28.85 1.91
N GLN A 501 12.01 -28.76 1.67
CA GLN A 501 12.89 -27.95 2.50
C GLN A 501 12.51 -26.48 2.37
N VAL A 502 12.34 -25.98 1.13
CA VAL A 502 11.92 -24.60 0.86
C VAL A 502 10.55 -24.30 1.47
N ILE A 503 9.56 -25.18 1.27
CA ILE A 503 8.21 -25.02 1.84
C ILE A 503 8.25 -24.85 3.35
N SER A 504 9.02 -25.67 4.09
CA SER A 504 9.10 -25.55 5.55
C SER A 504 9.60 -24.19 6.06
N ARG A 505 10.46 -23.51 5.28
CA ARG A 505 10.96 -22.16 5.59
C ARG A 505 9.92 -21.10 5.26
N LEU A 506 9.23 -21.25 4.13
CA LEU A 506 8.14 -20.38 3.71
C LEU A 506 6.96 -20.43 4.68
N ASP A 507 6.58 -21.64 5.13
CA ASP A 507 5.60 -21.85 6.22
C ASP A 507 5.98 -21.05 7.47
N SER A 508 7.23 -21.20 7.90
CA SER A 508 7.71 -20.63 9.17
C SER A 508 7.86 -19.11 9.12
N ILE A 509 8.34 -18.56 7.99
CA ILE A 509 8.44 -17.10 7.84
C ILE A 509 7.05 -16.47 7.66
N LEU A 510 6.13 -17.14 6.94
CA LEU A 510 4.76 -16.68 6.81
C LEU A 510 4.03 -16.68 8.17
N LEU A 511 4.32 -17.66 9.03
CA LEU A 511 3.79 -17.70 10.41
C LEU A 511 4.23 -16.50 11.25
N VAL A 512 5.45 -16.00 11.05
CA VAL A 512 5.90 -14.74 11.68
C VAL A 512 5.19 -13.53 11.05
N LEU A 513 5.13 -13.49 9.71
CA LEU A 513 4.66 -12.33 8.97
C LEU A 513 3.15 -12.08 9.08
N LYS A 514 2.34 -13.13 9.22
CA LYS A 514 0.87 -13.00 9.27
C LYS A 514 0.33 -12.20 10.47
N SER A 515 1.17 -11.98 11.49
CA SER A 515 0.83 -11.35 12.77
C SER A 515 1.94 -10.42 13.28
N CYS A 516 2.91 -10.06 12.43
CA CYS A 516 4.08 -9.28 12.80
C CYS A 516 3.71 -7.85 13.23
N LYS A 517 4.57 -7.18 14.01
CA LYS A 517 4.39 -5.78 14.44
C LYS A 517 5.74 -5.08 14.53
N GLY A 518 5.82 -3.89 13.97
CA GLY A 518 7.00 -3.04 14.00
C GLY A 518 8.24 -3.78 13.52
N ALA A 519 9.24 -3.87 14.40
CA ALA A 519 10.51 -4.53 14.12
C ALA A 519 10.38 -5.99 13.66
N THR A 520 9.34 -6.74 14.04
CA THR A 520 9.19 -8.14 13.58
C THR A 520 8.65 -8.24 12.15
N CYS A 521 7.97 -7.20 11.63
CA CYS A 521 7.65 -7.11 10.20
C CYS A 521 8.89 -6.76 9.37
N ILE A 522 9.79 -5.95 9.95
CA ILE A 522 11.04 -5.48 9.35
C ILE A 522 12.08 -6.63 9.35
N LYS A 523 12.23 -7.36 10.45
CA LYS A 523 13.23 -8.42 10.61
C LYS A 523 12.58 -9.73 11.07
N PRO A 524 11.76 -10.37 10.22
CA PRO A 524 11.03 -11.58 10.61
C PRO A 524 11.97 -12.77 10.90
N TRP A 525 13.16 -12.80 10.28
CA TRP A 525 14.16 -13.83 10.58
C TRP A 525 14.74 -13.74 11.99
N ASP A 526 14.80 -12.55 12.58
CA ASP A 526 15.28 -12.37 13.97
C ASP A 526 14.31 -13.01 14.99
N VAL A 527 13.03 -13.18 14.62
CA VAL A 527 12.05 -13.91 15.45
C VAL A 527 12.37 -15.40 15.47
N LEU A 528 12.71 -15.96 14.31
CA LEU A 528 13.05 -17.38 14.17
C LEU A 528 14.48 -17.68 14.64
N HIS A 529 15.41 -16.73 14.49
CA HIS A 529 16.83 -16.86 14.78
C HIS A 529 17.35 -15.63 15.54
N PRO A 530 17.00 -15.47 16.83
CA PRO A 530 17.37 -14.28 17.61
C PRO A 530 18.89 -14.10 17.79
N GLY A 531 19.69 -15.15 17.56
CA GLY A 531 21.15 -15.08 17.51
C GLY A 531 21.72 -14.46 16.22
N GLY A 532 20.89 -14.08 15.26
CA GLY A 532 21.28 -13.42 14.00
C GLY A 532 21.91 -14.35 12.96
N SER A 533 21.86 -15.67 13.16
CA SER A 533 22.49 -16.67 12.29
C SER A 533 21.80 -16.86 10.93
N VAL A 534 20.59 -16.33 10.77
CA VAL A 534 19.81 -16.36 9.54
C VAL A 534 19.30 -14.95 9.30
N GLN A 535 19.63 -14.38 8.14
CA GLN A 535 19.18 -13.04 7.76
C GLN A 535 18.28 -13.06 6.52
N ASN A 536 18.24 -14.20 5.81
CA ASN A 536 17.44 -14.37 4.60
C ASN A 536 17.08 -15.85 4.36
N LEU A 537 16.26 -16.13 3.35
CA LEU A 537 15.86 -17.49 2.97
C LEU A 537 17.04 -18.40 2.64
N LYS A 538 18.08 -17.89 1.96
CA LYS A 538 19.28 -18.68 1.61
C LYS A 538 20.03 -19.16 2.85
N ASP A 539 20.14 -18.33 3.89
CA ASP A 539 20.71 -18.74 5.19
C ASP A 539 19.82 -19.78 5.88
N ALA A 540 18.49 -19.59 5.81
CA ALA A 540 17.48 -20.48 6.42
C ALA A 540 17.50 -21.90 5.82
N LEU A 541 17.95 -22.04 4.57
CA LEU A 541 18.07 -23.32 3.84
C LEU A 541 19.28 -24.16 4.26
N ASN A 542 20.09 -23.70 5.22
CA ASN A 542 21.12 -24.54 5.81
C ASN A 542 20.50 -25.81 6.44
N PRO A 543 20.97 -27.03 6.08
CA PRO A 543 20.42 -28.29 6.60
C PRO A 543 20.48 -28.43 8.14
N LEU A 544 21.36 -27.68 8.80
CA LEU A 544 21.41 -27.61 10.27
C LEU A 544 20.04 -27.27 10.89
N TYR A 545 19.22 -26.49 10.18
CA TYR A 545 17.93 -26.01 10.67
C TYR A 545 16.73 -26.87 10.23
N ASP A 546 16.94 -27.97 9.51
CA ASP A 546 15.83 -28.77 8.93
C ASP A 546 14.83 -29.26 9.97
N ALA A 547 15.32 -29.82 11.08
CA ALA A 547 14.48 -30.30 12.15
C ALA A 547 13.68 -29.16 12.83
N PHE A 548 14.30 -27.98 12.95
CA PHE A 548 13.66 -26.80 13.52
C PHE A 548 12.49 -26.32 12.67
N TYR A 549 12.72 -26.06 11.37
CA TYR A 549 11.68 -25.58 10.47
C TYR A 549 10.56 -26.61 10.28
N THR A 550 10.89 -27.90 10.24
CA THR A 550 9.88 -28.96 10.14
C THR A 550 9.00 -29.06 11.39
N SER A 551 9.50 -28.64 12.55
CA SER A 551 8.76 -28.66 13.82
C SER A 551 7.87 -27.44 14.08
N GLN A 552 7.97 -26.40 13.25
CA GLN A 552 7.15 -25.21 13.39
C GLN A 552 5.67 -25.53 13.13
N ALA A 553 4.80 -24.78 13.80
CA ALA A 553 3.41 -24.73 13.40
C ALA A 553 3.32 -24.17 11.97
N ARG A 554 2.21 -24.46 11.28
CA ARG A 554 1.95 -23.95 9.93
C ARG A 554 0.75 -23.03 9.97
N VAL A 555 0.73 -22.07 9.05
CA VAL A 555 -0.45 -21.23 8.85
C VAL A 555 -1.59 -22.10 8.38
N SER A 556 -2.75 -21.93 9.00
CA SER A 556 -3.98 -22.65 8.66
C SER A 556 -5.17 -21.82 9.10
N PHE A 557 -6.33 -22.11 8.54
CA PHE A 557 -7.58 -21.44 8.89
C PHE A 557 -8.63 -22.46 9.31
N ASP A 558 -9.44 -22.10 10.30
CA ASP A 558 -10.60 -22.89 10.69
C ASP A 558 -11.73 -22.75 9.66
N HIS A 559 -11.97 -21.52 9.21
CA HIS A 559 -12.89 -21.16 8.13
C HIS A 559 -12.56 -19.76 7.57
N CYS A 560 -13.21 -19.39 6.47
CA CYS A 560 -13.06 -18.08 5.85
C CYS A 560 -13.89 -17.02 6.57
N GLU A 561 -13.26 -15.90 6.94
CA GLU A 561 -13.92 -14.72 7.51
C GLU A 561 -13.76 -13.50 6.61
N HIS A 562 -14.66 -12.52 6.79
CA HIS A 562 -14.72 -11.28 5.99
C HIS A 562 -13.72 -10.20 6.45
N GLY A 563 -13.01 -10.42 7.55
CA GLY A 563 -11.97 -9.52 8.04
C GLY A 563 -10.97 -10.25 8.93
N TYR A 564 -10.00 -9.51 9.46
CA TYR A 564 -8.96 -10.09 10.32
C TYR A 564 -9.53 -10.44 11.71
N ILE A 565 -9.67 -11.74 11.95
CA ILE A 565 -10.12 -12.32 13.22
C ILE A 565 -9.07 -13.37 13.64
N PRO A 566 -8.11 -13.02 14.52
CA PRO A 566 -6.97 -13.88 14.85
C PRO A 566 -7.36 -15.30 15.29
N GLU A 567 -8.51 -15.44 15.97
CA GLU A 567 -8.98 -16.70 16.52
C GLU A 567 -9.29 -17.75 15.45
N VAL A 568 -9.62 -17.35 14.22
CA VAL A 568 -9.94 -18.28 13.12
C VAL A 568 -8.76 -18.53 12.18
N GLU A 569 -7.66 -17.79 12.34
CA GLU A 569 -6.46 -17.92 11.50
C GLU A 569 -5.42 -18.87 12.09
N GLY A 570 -5.84 -19.80 12.95
CA GLY A 570 -4.99 -20.86 13.48
C GLY A 570 -3.78 -20.34 14.27
N PRO A 571 -2.61 -21.03 14.20
CA PRO A 571 -1.41 -20.64 14.93
C PRO A 571 -0.95 -19.21 14.63
N GLN A 572 -0.58 -18.46 15.67
CA GLN A 572 -0.15 -17.06 15.56
C GLN A 572 1.33 -16.83 15.84
N ASP A 573 1.97 -17.76 16.55
CA ASP A 573 3.31 -17.59 17.08
C ASP A 573 4.26 -18.66 16.52
N ALA A 574 5.41 -18.22 16.02
CA ALA A 574 6.52 -19.09 15.68
C ALA A 574 7.43 -19.34 16.90
N LEU A 575 8.06 -20.51 16.96
CA LEU A 575 9.03 -20.83 18.01
C LEU A 575 10.42 -20.36 17.60
N PRO A 576 11.20 -19.70 18.49
CA PRO A 576 12.57 -19.30 18.18
C PRO A 576 13.52 -20.51 18.17
N PHE A 577 14.57 -20.45 17.36
CA PHE A 577 15.60 -21.47 17.30
C PHE A 577 16.44 -21.48 18.58
N THR A 578 16.51 -22.64 19.23
CA THR A 578 17.31 -22.86 20.45
C THR A 578 18.42 -23.87 20.18
N ARG A 579 19.64 -23.56 20.63
CA ARG A 579 20.78 -24.49 20.51
C ARG A 579 20.81 -25.39 21.74
N TYR A 580 20.65 -26.70 21.56
CA TYR A 580 20.61 -27.71 22.64
C TYR A 580 19.44 -27.57 23.62
N GLY A 581 18.31 -27.01 23.20
CA GLY A 581 17.12 -26.84 24.04
C GLY A 581 17.27 -25.76 25.12
N LEU A 582 18.27 -24.89 25.00
CA LEU A 582 18.47 -23.72 25.85
C LEU A 582 18.21 -22.44 25.03
N ASN A 583 17.37 -21.55 25.56
CA ASN A 583 17.17 -20.22 24.99
C ASN A 583 18.50 -19.45 24.97
N TRP A 584 18.64 -18.54 23.99
CA TRP A 584 19.82 -17.68 23.86
C TRP A 584 20.05 -16.79 25.10
N ASP A 585 18.98 -16.39 25.80
CA ASP A 585 19.04 -15.66 27.08
C ASP A 585 19.80 -16.40 28.20
N VAL A 586 20.07 -17.70 28.03
CA VAL A 586 20.85 -18.52 28.98
C VAL A 586 22.36 -18.40 28.70
N TRP A 587 22.72 -17.87 27.53
CA TRP A 587 24.11 -17.76 27.04
C TRP A 587 24.62 -16.32 26.92
N THR A 588 23.75 -15.31 27.05
CA THR A 588 24.07 -13.89 27.17
C THR A 588 23.85 -13.41 28.59
#